data_AF-A0A3S0CY64-F1
#
_entry.id   AF-A0A3S0CY64-F1
#
_cell.length_a   1.000
_cell.length_b   1.000
_cell.length_c   1.000
_cell.angle_alpha   90.00
_cell.angle_beta   90.00
_cell.angle_gamma   90.00
#
_symmetry.space_group_name_H-M   'P 1'
#
loop_
_entity.id
_entity.type
_entity.pdbx_description
1 polymer ?
#
loop_
_entity_poly.entity_id
_entity_poly.type
_entity_poly.pdbx_seq_one_letter_code
_entity_poly.pdbx_strand_id
1 'polypeptide(L)' 'MSFSLEQQREILKLISENSSLEVETEDSSDYGNRYKSVTVKLTIHDPETAESIGILTDYFSIDLD' A
#
# COMPACT_ATOMS: atom_id res chain seq x y z
N MET A 1 -2.37 15.10 -22.58
CA MET A 1 -2.33 16.21 -21.61
C MET A 1 -1.41 15.77 -20.49
N SER A 2 -0.32 16.51 -20.23
CA SER A 2 0.64 16.18 -19.18
C SER A 2 0.48 17.19 -18.06
N PHE A 3 0.40 16.72 -16.82
CA PHE A 3 0.36 17.59 -15.65
C PHE A 3 1.68 18.36 -15.49
N SER A 4 1.62 19.58 -14.96
CA SER A 4 2.82 20.31 -14.57
C SER A 4 3.50 19.64 -13.36
N LEU A 5 4.80 19.91 -13.16
CA LEU A 5 5.53 19.39 -12.01
C LEU A 5 4.94 19.85 -10.67
N GLU A 6 4.39 21.06 -10.61
CA GLU A 6 3.69 21.57 -9.43
C GLU A 6 2.40 20.79 -9.15
N GLN A 7 1.61 20.51 -10.19
CA GLN A 7 0.40 19.69 -10.06
C GLN A 7 0.74 18.27 -9.61
N GLN A 8 1.80 17.68 -10.14
CA GLN A 8 2.27 16.35 -9.71
C GLN A 8 2.66 16.33 -8.23
N ARG A 9 3.34 17.37 -7.73
CA ARG A 9 3.71 17.48 -6.31
C ARG A 9 2.51 17.64 -5.41
N GLU A 10 1.53 18.45 -5.80
CA GLU A 10 0.30 18.65 -5.03
C GLU A 10 -0.51 17.36 -4.93
N ILE A 11 -0.66 16.63 -6.04
CA ILE A 11 -1.32 15.31 -6.06
C ILE A 11 -0.60 14.33 -5.14
N LEU A 12 0.73 14.26 -5.20
CA LEU A 12 1.51 13.36 -4.33
C LEU A 12 1.35 13.71 -2.85
N LYS A 13 1.32 15.01 -2.52
CA LYS A 13 1.11 15.47 -1.14
C LYS A 13 -0.28 15.07 -0.64
N LEU A 14 -1.32 15.31 -1.44
CA LEU A 14 -2.70 14.94 -1.10
C LEU A 14 -2.85 13.42 -0.91
N ILE A 15 -2.23 12.61 -1.76
CA ILE A 15 -2.23 11.15 -1.59
C ILE A 15 -1.52 10.79 -0.29
N SER A 16 -0.36 11.36 0.02
CA SER A 16 0.37 11.05 1.26
C SER A 16 -0.39 11.47 2.53
N GLU A 17 -1.16 12.55 2.49
CA GLU A 17 -1.93 13.04 3.64
C GLU A 17 -3.24 12.27 3.85
N ASN A 18 -3.82 11.74 2.77
CA ASN A 18 -5.12 11.07 2.79
C ASN A 18 -5.01 9.57 2.49
N SER A 19 -3.83 8.99 2.58
CA SER A 19 -3.67 7.54 2.45
C SER A 19 -3.05 6.94 3.69
N SER A 20 -3.51 5.73 4.02
CA SER A 20 -2.97 4.91 5.08
C SER A 20 -2.34 3.67 4.47
N LEU A 21 -1.07 3.45 4.77
CA LEU A 21 -0.34 2.25 4.37
C LEU A 21 -0.30 1.27 5.55
N GLU A 22 -0.95 0.13 5.37
CA GLU A 22 -0.90 -1.01 6.29
C GLU A 22 0.00 -2.08 5.67
N VAL A 23 0.94 -2.61 6.45
CA VAL A 23 1.81 -3.72 6.02
C VAL A 23 1.67 -4.84 7.04
N GLU A 24 1.17 -5.98 6.57
CA GLU A 24 1.04 -7.19 7.37
C GLU A 24 2.07 -8.21 6.88
N THR A 25 2.77 -8.84 7.82
CA THR A 25 3.74 -9.90 7.49
C THR A 25 3.43 -11.15 8.30
N GLU A 26 3.38 -12.28 7.62
CA GLU A 26 3.15 -13.58 8.23
C GLU A 26 4.29 -14.53 7.85
N ASP A 27 5.03 -15.00 8.85
CA ASP A 27 6.02 -16.07 8.69
C ASP A 27 5.27 -17.41 8.69
N SER A 28 5.39 -18.16 7.61
CA SER A 28 4.89 -19.52 7.46
C SER A 28 6.05 -20.48 7.30
N SER A 29 5.97 -21.67 7.89
CA SER A 29 6.98 -22.71 7.74
C SER A 29 6.28 -24.03 7.49
N ASP A 30 6.56 -24.65 6.34
CA ASP A 30 5.93 -25.91 5.93
C ASP A 30 7.02 -26.83 5.35
N TYR A 31 7.12 -28.06 5.91
CA TYR A 31 8.10 -29.09 5.50
C TYR A 31 9.57 -28.64 5.34
N GLY A 32 10.04 -27.72 6.18
CA GLY A 32 11.43 -27.25 6.17
C GLY A 32 11.66 -25.97 5.37
N ASN A 33 10.75 -25.63 4.45
CA ASN A 33 10.80 -24.36 3.74
C ASN A 33 10.16 -23.27 4.60
N ARG A 34 10.85 -22.14 4.69
CA ARG A 34 10.36 -20.94 5.38
C ARG A 34 9.90 -19.94 4.32
N TYR A 35 8.69 -19.43 4.48
CA TYR A 35 8.15 -18.38 3.61
C TYR A 35 7.70 -17.21 4.46
N LYS A 36 7.93 -15.99 3.96
CA LYS A 36 7.37 -14.79 4.53
C LYS A 36 6.33 -14.23 3.57
N SER A 37 5.07 -14.33 3.95
CA SER A 37 3.97 -13.65 3.29
C SER A 37 3.98 -12.18 3.72
N VAL A 38 3.92 -11.27 2.76
CA VAL A 38 3.78 -9.84 3.01
C VAL A 38 2.57 -9.34 2.23
N THR A 39 1.64 -8.74 2.96
CA THR A 39 0.48 -8.05 2.42
C THR A 39 0.67 -6.56 2.61
N VAL A 40 0.61 -5.80 1.52
CA VAL A 40 0.67 -4.35 1.56
C VAL A 40 -0.69 -3.81 1.14
N LYS A 41 -1.30 -3.01 2.00
CA LYS A 41 -2.62 -2.42 1.77
C LYS A 41 -2.52 -0.90 1.87
N LEU A 42 -2.76 -0.22 0.77
CA LEU A 42 -2.86 1.23 0.69
C LEU A 42 -4.34 1.60 0.62
N THR A 43 -4.84 2.21 1.68
CA THR A 43 -6.20 2.76 1.74
C THR A 43 -6.14 4.24 1.42
N ILE A 44 -6.90 4.69 0.42
CA ILE A 44 -7.04 6.10 0.05
C ILE A 44 -8.37 6.58 0.61
N HIS A 45 -8.32 7.72 1.31
CA HIS A 45 -9.44 8.40 1.92
C HIS A 45 -9.81 9.65 1.13
N ASP A 46 -11.09 9.97 1.14
CA ASP A 46 -11.56 11.27 0.69
C ASP A 46 -11.07 12.36 1.66
N PRO A 47 -10.45 13.44 1.17
CA PRO A 47 -9.93 14.50 2.03
C PRO A 47 -11.02 15.32 2.74
N GLU A 48 -12.26 15.33 2.23
CA GLU A 48 -13.37 16.11 2.78
C GLU A 48 -14.22 15.29 3.74
N THR A 49 -14.46 14.01 3.45
CA THR A 49 -15.33 13.13 4.25
C THR A 49 -14.58 12.11 5.11
N ALA A 50 -13.28 11.95 4.91
CA ALA A 50 -12.44 10.90 5.51
C ALA A 50 -12.88 9.45 5.19
N GLU A 51 -13.87 9.28 4.29
CA GLU A 51 -14.34 7.96 3.88
C GLU A 51 -13.33 7.27 2.98
N SER A 52 -13.23 5.94 3.05
CA SER A 52 -12.38 5.20 2.14
C SER A 52 -12.98 5.21 0.73
N ILE A 53 -12.22 5.75 -0.22
CA ILE A 53 -12.61 5.84 -1.64
C ILE A 53 -11.88 4.83 -2.51
N GLY A 54 -10.80 4.24 -2.02
CA GLY A 54 -10.05 3.22 -2.75
C GLY A 54 -9.16 2.40 -1.84
N ILE A 55 -8.96 1.14 -2.21
CA ILE A 55 -8.04 0.23 -1.53
C ILE A 55 -7.20 -0.45 -2.62
N LEU A 56 -5.88 -0.31 -2.51
CA LEU A 56 -4.90 -1.04 -3.31
C LEU A 56 -4.25 -2.07 -2.41
N THR A 57 -4.39 -3.34 -2.76
CA THR A 57 -3.80 -4.44 -2.00
C THR A 57 -2.86 -5.22 -2.90
N ASP A 58 -1.64 -5.44 -2.42
CA ASP A 58 -0.63 -6.26 -3.08
C ASP A 58 -0.16 -7.36 -2.12
N TYR A 59 0.17 -8.53 -2.68
CA TYR A 59 0.56 -9.71 -1.91
C TYR A 59 1.79 -10.34 -2.54
N PHE A 60 2.83 -10.54 -1.73
CA PHE A 60 4.04 -11.20 -2.15
C PHE A 60 4.55 -12.18 -1.09
N SER A 61 4.98 -13.35 -1.55
CA SER A 61 5.63 -14.37 -0.73
C SER A 61 7.12 -14.35 -1.01
N ILE A 62 7.91 -14.29 0.04
CA ILE A 62 9.38 -14.35 -0.01
C ILE A 62 9.78 -15.73 0.49
N ASP A 63 10.44 -16.52 -0.34
CA ASP A 63 11.11 -17.74 0.09
C ASP A 63 12.33 -17.37 0.93
N LEU A 64 12.45 -17.95 2.12
CA LEU A 64 13.49 -17.66 3.11
C LEU A 64 14.52 -18.80 3.23
N ASP A 65 14.53 -19.74 2.28
CA ASP A 65 15.46 -20.89 2.24
C ASP A 65 16.84 -20.51 1.68
#